data_AF-A0A923ZHM9-F1
#
_entry.id   AF-A0A923ZHM9-F1
#
_cell.length_a   1.000
_cell.length_b   1.000
_cell.length_c   1.000
_cell.angle_alpha   90.00
_cell.angle_beta   90.00
_cell.angle_gamma   90.00
#
_symmetry.space_group_name_H-M   'P 1'
#
loop_
_entity.id
_entity.type
_entity.pdbx_description
1 polymer ?
#
loop_
_entity_poly.entity_id
_entity_poly.type
_entity_poly.pdbx_seq_one_letter_code
_entity_poly.pdbx_strand_id
1 'polypeptide(L)'
;MTVQTAIAAAPHQPLPVPRRDWGAALSALKKLLRDKGATEEVFEIMRALNGASTRKGYFKLLSTLQGGQLAYRGEDLAAKLSDRAWLATLPAESLGAVYRDFTDNGGITPDGLVAVSNQVMNSIEHPVAWYGRRIRDAHDLWHVVTGYGLDSLGEACLVAFSYPQTRSLGWAFIAVGAAIKSRQAPT
;
A
#
# COMPACT_ATOMS: atom_id res chain seq x y z
N MET A 1 -6.79 -15.00 48.53
CA MET A 1 -7.44 -14.30 47.40
C MET A 1 -6.50 -13.21 46.93
N THR A 2 -5.82 -13.41 45.81
CA THR A 2 -4.83 -12.47 45.28
C THR A 2 -5.57 -11.45 44.43
N VAL A 3 -5.58 -10.19 44.86
CA VAL A 3 -6.19 -9.07 44.12
C VAL A 3 -5.33 -8.81 42.89
N GLN A 4 -5.87 -9.07 41.71
CA GLN A 4 -5.23 -8.74 40.45
C GLN A 4 -5.18 -7.21 40.34
N THR A 5 -3.97 -6.65 40.35
CA THR A 5 -3.71 -5.23 40.17
C THR A 5 -4.36 -4.78 38.86
N ALA A 6 -5.34 -3.87 38.95
CA ALA A 6 -5.97 -3.31 37.77
C ALA A 6 -4.91 -2.59 36.93
N ILE A 7 -4.82 -2.94 35.65
CA ILE A 7 -3.96 -2.24 34.68
C ILE A 7 -4.54 -0.83 34.55
N ALA A 8 -3.90 0.16 35.17
CA ALA A 8 -4.26 1.55 35.00
C ALA A 8 -3.82 1.98 33.58
N ALA A 9 -4.78 2.09 32.66
CA ALA A 9 -4.53 2.58 31.32
C ALA A 9 -4.28 4.10 31.35
N ALA A 10 -3.18 4.52 30.72
CA ALA A 10 -2.90 5.93 30.43
C ALA A 10 -4.07 6.60 29.66
N PRO A 11 -4.22 7.93 29.72
CA PRO A 11 -5.34 8.62 29.06
C PRO A 11 -5.44 8.26 27.58
N HIS A 12 -6.63 7.81 27.15
CA HIS A 12 -6.93 7.43 25.78
C HIS A 12 -6.76 8.63 24.83
N GLN A 13 -5.76 8.56 23.95
CA GLN A 13 -5.67 9.48 22.81
C GLN A 13 -6.41 8.87 21.60
N PRO A 14 -7.52 9.49 21.12
CA PRO A 14 -8.18 9.00 19.92
C PRO A 14 -7.31 9.26 18.70
N LEU A 15 -7.12 8.26 17.85
CA LEU A 15 -6.46 8.47 16.57
C LEU A 15 -7.39 9.25 15.62
N PRO A 16 -7.02 10.48 15.22
CA PRO A 16 -7.84 11.27 14.32
C PRO A 16 -8.00 10.53 12.98
N VAL A 17 -9.18 10.62 12.38
CA VAL A 17 -9.36 10.23 10.99
C VAL A 17 -8.77 11.36 10.14
N PRO A 18 -7.80 11.10 9.25
CA PRO A 18 -7.28 12.12 8.36
C PRO A 18 -8.42 12.74 7.54
N ARG A 19 -8.52 14.07 7.58
CA ARG A 19 -9.42 14.80 6.68
C ARG A 19 -8.82 14.77 5.27
N ARG A 20 -9.68 14.80 4.26
CA ARG A 20 -9.22 14.84 2.87
C ARG A 20 -8.64 16.20 2.54
N ASP A 21 -7.47 16.21 1.94
CA ASP A 21 -6.78 17.41 1.49
C ASP A 21 -6.67 17.41 -0.04
N TRP A 22 -7.72 17.92 -0.68
CA TRP A 22 -7.79 17.98 -2.14
C TRP A 22 -6.74 18.92 -2.75
N GLY A 23 -6.31 19.96 -2.01
CA GLY A 23 -5.29 20.90 -2.46
C GLY A 23 -3.92 20.22 -2.56
N ALA A 24 -3.52 19.51 -1.50
CA ALA A 24 -2.31 18.70 -1.50
C ALA A 24 -2.36 17.63 -2.59
N ALA A 25 -3.49 16.92 -2.73
CA ALA A 25 -3.65 15.88 -3.76
C ALA A 25 -3.52 16.43 -5.19
N LEU A 26 -4.15 17.57 -5.50
CA LEU A 26 -4.03 18.20 -6.82
C LEU A 26 -2.60 18.68 -7.12
N SER A 27 -1.92 19.24 -6.11
CA SER A 27 -0.53 19.67 -6.23
C SER A 27 0.39 18.49 -6.54
N ALA A 28 0.26 17.41 -5.77
CA ALA A 28 1.02 16.18 -5.94
C ALA A 28 0.73 15.52 -7.29
N LEU A 29 -0.54 15.43 -7.70
CA LEU A 29 -0.91 14.90 -9.01
C LEU A 29 -0.29 15.73 -10.14
N LYS A 30 -0.28 17.06 -10.05
CA LYS A 30 0.35 17.91 -11.07
C LYS A 30 1.85 17.62 -11.23
N LYS A 31 2.55 17.36 -10.12
CA LYS A 31 3.97 17.00 -10.15
C LYS A 31 4.17 15.60 -10.74
N LEU A 32 3.40 14.61 -10.30
CA LEU A 32 3.41 13.24 -10.83
C LEU A 32 3.10 13.19 -12.35
N LEU A 33 2.20 14.05 -12.82
CA LEU A 33 1.89 14.16 -14.25
C LEU A 33 3.00 14.86 -15.04
N ARG A 34 3.88 15.65 -14.41
CA ARG A 34 5.05 16.25 -15.06
C ARG A 34 6.23 15.28 -15.08
N ASP A 35 6.44 14.58 -13.97
CA ASP A 35 7.50 13.60 -13.78
C ASP A 35 6.90 12.28 -13.27
N LYS A 36 6.92 11.26 -14.13
CA LYS A 36 6.42 9.92 -13.79
C LYS A 36 7.27 9.21 -12.74
N GLY A 37 8.52 9.64 -12.53
CA GLY A 37 9.46 9.07 -11.56
C GLY A 37 9.25 9.59 -10.13
N ALA A 38 8.39 10.59 -9.92
CA ALA A 38 8.11 11.20 -8.61
C ALA A 38 7.19 10.32 -7.74
N THR A 39 7.67 9.12 -7.39
CA THR A 39 6.91 8.10 -6.62
C THR A 39 6.45 8.60 -5.25
N GLU A 40 7.16 9.53 -4.63
CA GLU A 40 6.78 10.21 -3.39
C GLU A 40 5.42 10.93 -3.50
N GLU A 41 5.10 11.46 -4.68
CA GLU A 41 3.84 12.17 -4.91
C GLU A 41 2.64 11.22 -4.94
N VAL A 42 2.85 9.93 -5.29
CA VAL A 42 1.81 8.89 -5.13
C VAL A 42 1.46 8.73 -3.65
N PHE A 43 2.47 8.64 -2.77
CA PHE A 43 2.25 8.53 -1.33
C PHE A 43 1.58 9.77 -0.75
N GLU A 44 1.93 10.96 -1.26
CA GLU A 44 1.31 12.21 -0.84
C GLU A 44 -0.18 12.28 -1.24
N ILE A 45 -0.54 11.85 -2.45
CA ILE A 45 -1.94 11.72 -2.89
C ILE A 45 -2.69 10.73 -1.98
N MET A 46 -2.06 9.59 -1.65
CA MET A 46 -2.65 8.58 -0.78
C MET A 46 -2.86 9.12 0.64
N ARG A 47 -1.86 9.78 1.24
CA ARG A 47 -1.97 10.47 2.52
C ARG A 47 -3.13 11.48 2.52
N ALA A 48 -3.23 12.26 1.45
CA ALA A 48 -4.21 13.32 1.31
C ALA A 48 -5.65 12.82 1.10
N LEU A 49 -5.86 11.69 0.42
CA LEU A 49 -7.21 11.27 -0.01
C LEU A 49 -7.76 9.99 0.64
N ASN A 50 -6.92 9.15 1.23
CA ASN A 50 -7.35 7.86 1.80
C ASN A 50 -8.38 8.04 2.93
N GLY A 51 -8.20 9.07 3.77
CA GLY A 51 -9.10 9.35 4.89
C GLY A 51 -9.34 8.12 5.77
N ALA A 52 -10.60 7.65 5.85
CA ALA A 52 -10.97 6.47 6.64
C ALA A 52 -10.77 5.11 5.92
N SER A 53 -10.34 5.07 4.65
CA SER A 53 -10.28 3.83 3.86
C SER A 53 -9.40 2.76 4.50
N THR A 54 -8.19 3.13 4.94
CA THR A 54 -7.24 2.22 5.62
C THR A 54 -7.85 1.62 6.88
N ARG A 55 -8.53 2.43 7.70
CA ARG A 55 -9.20 1.97 8.92
C ARG A 55 -10.34 1.01 8.61
N LYS A 56 -11.17 1.32 7.61
CA LYS A 56 -12.28 0.46 7.16
C LYS A 56 -11.76 -0.87 6.60
N GLY A 57 -10.67 -0.83 5.83
CA GLY A 57 -10.01 -2.02 5.31
C GLY A 57 -9.48 -2.92 6.43
N TYR A 58 -8.84 -2.33 7.44
CA TYR A 58 -8.40 -3.08 8.62
C TYR A 58 -9.57 -3.77 9.34
N PHE A 59 -10.69 -3.07 9.58
CA PHE A 59 -11.87 -3.72 10.17
C PHE A 59 -12.47 -4.82 9.29
N LYS A 60 -12.43 -4.66 7.96
CA LYS A 60 -12.83 -5.71 7.04
C LYS A 60 -11.90 -6.94 7.13
N LEU A 61 -10.58 -6.74 7.25
CA LEU A 61 -9.64 -7.84 7.46
C LEU A 61 -10.01 -8.66 8.71
N LEU A 62 -10.33 -7.98 9.82
CA LEU A 62 -10.71 -8.61 11.08
C LEU A 62 -12.03 -9.39 11.03
N SER A 63 -12.84 -9.24 9.98
CA SER A 63 -14.13 -9.94 9.87
C SER A 63 -13.99 -11.44 9.53
N THR A 64 -12.76 -11.95 9.44
CA THR A 64 -12.44 -13.36 9.15
C THR A 64 -11.45 -13.89 10.18
N LEU A 65 -11.50 -15.20 10.45
CA LEU A 65 -10.57 -15.85 11.38
C LEU A 65 -9.11 -15.65 10.93
N GLN A 66 -8.82 -15.91 9.66
CA GLN A 66 -7.47 -15.81 9.09
C GLN A 66 -6.96 -14.36 9.09
N GLY A 67 -7.83 -13.39 8.77
CA GLY A 67 -7.46 -11.98 8.84
C GLY A 67 -7.21 -11.49 10.26
N GLY A 68 -7.98 -11.98 11.24
CA GLY A 68 -7.72 -11.75 12.66
C GLY A 68 -6.38 -12.35 13.13
N GLN A 69 -6.07 -13.59 12.73
CA GLN A 69 -4.78 -14.22 13.01
C GLN A 69 -3.60 -13.47 12.41
N LEU A 70 -3.78 -12.92 11.20
CA LEU A 70 -2.77 -12.14 10.51
C LEU A 70 -2.52 -10.81 11.22
N ALA A 71 -3.58 -10.11 11.60
CA ALA A 71 -3.50 -8.88 12.38
C ALA A 71 -2.86 -9.10 13.76
N TYR A 72 -3.19 -10.21 14.41
CA TYR A 72 -2.61 -10.60 15.70
C TYR A 72 -1.10 -10.85 15.60
N ARG A 73 -0.65 -11.53 14.54
CA ARG A 73 0.78 -11.80 14.31
C ARG A 73 1.57 -10.54 13.93
N GLY A 74 0.94 -9.59 13.25
CA GLY A 74 1.56 -8.29 12.93
C GLY A 74 2.79 -8.37 12.03
N GLU A 75 3.00 -9.51 11.33
CA GLU A 75 4.15 -9.70 10.44
C GLU A 75 4.14 -8.65 9.32
N ASP A 76 5.25 -7.92 9.16
CA ASP A 76 5.43 -6.97 8.06
C ASP A 76 5.70 -7.75 6.77
N LEU A 77 4.85 -7.54 5.76
CA LEU A 77 4.90 -8.26 4.49
C LEU A 77 6.18 -7.94 3.72
N ALA A 78 6.61 -6.67 3.71
CA ALA A 78 7.87 -6.24 3.11
C ALA A 78 9.07 -7.10 3.57
N ALA A 79 9.17 -7.41 4.88
CA ALA A 79 10.29 -8.19 5.39
C ALA A 79 10.39 -9.59 4.75
N LYS A 80 9.25 -10.22 4.45
CA LYS A 80 9.22 -11.50 3.73
C LYS A 80 9.52 -11.34 2.24
N LEU A 81 8.98 -10.30 1.61
CA LEU A 81 9.18 -10.04 0.18
C LEU A 81 10.59 -9.55 -0.16
N SER A 82 11.32 -8.99 0.81
CA SER A 82 12.73 -8.61 0.65
C SER A 82 13.69 -9.79 0.84
N ASP A 83 13.28 -10.87 1.52
CA ASP A 83 14.16 -12.02 1.81
C ASP A 83 14.41 -12.89 0.57
N ARG A 84 15.49 -12.58 -0.16
CA ARG A 84 15.89 -13.30 -1.37
C ARG A 84 16.28 -14.76 -1.12
N ALA A 85 16.88 -15.05 0.02
CA ALA A 85 17.26 -16.42 0.37
C ALA A 85 16.01 -17.27 0.59
N TRP A 86 15.01 -16.76 1.32
CA TRP A 86 13.73 -17.42 1.50
C TRP A 86 12.96 -17.57 0.18
N LEU A 87 12.87 -16.52 -0.64
CA LEU A 87 12.20 -16.58 -1.95
C LEU A 87 12.84 -17.63 -2.88
N ALA A 88 14.16 -17.82 -2.81
CA ALA A 88 14.87 -18.86 -3.58
C ALA A 88 14.49 -20.29 -3.17
N THR A 89 13.96 -20.50 -1.97
CA THR A 89 13.50 -21.82 -1.50
C THR A 89 12.11 -22.20 -1.99
N LEU A 90 11.35 -21.24 -2.55
CA LEU A 90 9.97 -21.47 -2.94
C LEU A 90 9.89 -22.29 -4.24
N PRO A 91 8.87 -23.16 -4.40
CA PRO A 91 8.74 -24.00 -5.59
C PRO A 91 8.72 -23.19 -6.89
N ALA A 92 9.27 -23.75 -7.97
CA ALA A 92 9.11 -23.19 -9.30
C ALA A 92 7.63 -23.03 -9.66
N GLU A 93 7.29 -22.01 -10.46
CA GLU A 93 5.91 -21.65 -10.83
C GLU A 93 4.99 -21.26 -9.66
N SER A 94 5.50 -21.19 -8.42
CA SER A 94 4.74 -20.63 -7.29
C SER A 94 4.66 -19.11 -7.40
N LEU A 95 3.66 -18.51 -6.75
CA LEU A 95 3.53 -17.04 -6.67
C LEU A 95 4.83 -16.36 -6.20
N GLY A 96 5.53 -16.96 -5.24
CA GLY A 96 6.77 -16.39 -4.71
C GLY A 96 7.93 -16.48 -5.70
N ALA A 97 8.02 -17.55 -6.49
CA ALA A 97 9.03 -17.66 -7.54
C ALA A 97 8.76 -16.65 -8.68
N VAL A 98 7.50 -16.53 -9.12
CA VAL A 98 7.12 -15.55 -10.14
C VAL A 98 7.33 -14.12 -9.64
N TYR A 99 7.02 -13.84 -8.38
CA TYR A 99 7.28 -12.55 -7.75
C TYR A 99 8.77 -12.19 -7.71
N ARG A 100 9.63 -13.14 -7.29
CA ARG A 100 11.08 -12.95 -7.31
C ARG A 100 11.55 -12.55 -8.69
N ASP A 101 11.20 -13.34 -9.71
CA ASP A 101 11.62 -13.11 -11.09
C ASP A 101 11.06 -11.78 -11.64
N PHE A 102 9.84 -11.40 -11.24
CA PHE A 102 9.24 -10.12 -11.56
C PHE A 102 10.05 -8.94 -10.99
N THR A 103 10.44 -9.01 -9.70
CA THR A 103 11.24 -7.95 -9.07
C THR A 103 12.67 -7.86 -9.62
N ASP A 104 13.29 -9.00 -9.93
CA ASP A 104 14.66 -9.05 -10.44
C ASP A 104 14.75 -8.48 -11.87
N ASN A 105 13.76 -8.74 -12.71
CA ASN A 105 13.70 -8.19 -14.07
C ASN A 105 13.20 -6.74 -14.12
N GLY A 106 12.36 -6.33 -13.17
CA GLY A 106 11.74 -5.02 -13.13
C GLY A 106 12.59 -3.92 -12.51
N GLY A 107 13.67 -4.26 -11.78
CA GLY A 107 14.49 -3.29 -11.05
C GLY A 107 13.78 -2.62 -9.87
N ILE A 108 12.65 -3.17 -9.43
CA ILE A 108 11.87 -2.67 -8.29
C ILE A 108 12.20 -3.53 -7.07
N THR A 109 12.64 -2.89 -5.99
CA THR A 109 12.88 -3.55 -4.71
C THR A 109 11.83 -3.12 -3.69
N PRO A 110 11.28 -4.04 -2.89
CA PRO A 110 10.34 -3.68 -1.81
C PRO A 110 10.94 -2.68 -0.84
N ASP A 111 12.25 -2.77 -0.60
CA ASP A 111 12.99 -1.84 0.27
C ASP A 111 12.99 -0.40 -0.27
N GLY A 112 13.04 -0.21 -1.60
CA GLY A 112 12.92 1.10 -2.23
C GLY A 112 11.55 1.74 -1.97
N LEU A 113 10.47 0.97 -2.09
CA LEU A 113 9.10 1.43 -1.80
C LEU A 113 8.86 1.66 -0.31
N VAL A 114 9.46 0.84 0.55
CA VAL A 114 9.44 1.02 2.02
C VAL A 114 10.15 2.32 2.39
N ALA A 115 11.30 2.64 1.79
CA ALA A 115 12.05 3.85 2.07
C ALA A 115 11.25 5.11 1.72
N VAL A 116 10.66 5.17 0.52
CA VAL A 116 9.81 6.30 0.10
C VAL A 116 8.56 6.39 0.96
N SER A 117 7.94 5.26 1.27
CA SER A 117 6.74 5.23 2.10
C SER A 117 7.01 5.65 3.54
N ASN A 118 8.12 5.26 4.16
CA ASN A 118 8.47 5.65 5.53
C ASN A 118 8.75 7.15 5.66
N GLN A 119 9.14 7.82 4.57
CA GLN A 119 9.32 9.28 4.54
C GLN A 119 7.98 10.04 4.58
N VAL A 120 6.89 9.43 4.12
CA VAL A 120 5.57 10.08 3.98
C VAL A 120 4.51 9.53 4.95
N MET A 121 4.63 8.25 5.33
CA MET A 121 3.77 7.57 6.29
C MET A 121 4.51 7.40 7.61
N ASN A 122 4.07 8.13 8.64
CA ASN A 122 4.62 8.00 9.99
C ASN A 122 4.66 6.52 10.41
N SER A 123 5.83 6.05 10.84
CA SER A 123 6.05 4.75 11.48
C SER A 123 5.46 4.75 12.89
N ILE A 124 4.14 4.82 12.97
CA ILE A 124 3.37 4.70 14.20
C ILE A 124 3.15 3.20 14.43
N GLU A 125 3.46 2.75 15.65
CA GLU A 125 3.09 1.42 16.12
C GLU A 125 1.57 1.37 16.35
N HIS A 126 0.83 1.10 15.28
CA HIS A 126 -0.62 1.02 15.32
C HIS A 126 -1.16 0.03 14.28
N PRO A 127 -2.16 -0.81 14.61
CA PRO A 127 -2.67 -1.84 13.69
C PRO A 127 -3.21 -1.29 12.36
N VAL A 128 -3.83 -0.11 12.36
CA VAL A 128 -4.27 0.54 11.11
C VAL A 128 -3.08 1.01 10.27
N ALA A 129 -1.97 1.42 10.89
CA ALA A 129 -0.75 1.78 10.17
C ALA A 129 -0.07 0.53 9.59
N TRP A 130 -0.02 -0.57 10.35
CA TRP A 130 0.41 -1.89 9.85
C TRP A 130 -0.40 -2.34 8.64
N TYR A 131 -1.73 -2.22 8.70
CA TYR A 131 -2.58 -2.54 7.55
C TYR A 131 -2.28 -1.67 6.33
N GLY A 132 -2.01 -0.38 6.53
CA GLY A 132 -1.60 0.53 5.46
C GLY A 132 -0.32 0.08 4.77
N ARG A 133 0.73 -0.26 5.54
CA ARG A 133 1.98 -0.80 4.99
C ARG A 133 1.75 -2.12 4.26
N ARG A 134 0.93 -3.01 4.82
CA ARG A 134 0.58 -4.28 4.19
C ARG A 134 -0.11 -4.09 2.83
N ILE A 135 -1.01 -3.12 2.70
CA ILE A 135 -1.68 -2.82 1.43
C ILE A 135 -0.70 -2.25 0.41
N ARG A 136 0.24 -1.40 0.82
CA ARG A 136 1.36 -0.95 -0.03
C ARG A 136 2.18 -2.15 -0.49
N ASP A 137 2.60 -3.03 0.41
CA ASP A 137 3.46 -4.18 0.06
C ASP A 137 2.73 -5.23 -0.79
N ALA A 138 1.41 -5.35 -0.64
CA ALA A 138 0.58 -6.24 -1.45
C ALA A 138 0.41 -5.75 -2.90
N HIS A 139 0.64 -4.47 -3.18
CA HIS A 139 0.58 -3.88 -4.53
C HIS A 139 1.44 -4.66 -5.53
N ASP A 140 2.70 -4.95 -5.16
CA ASP A 140 3.64 -5.62 -6.05
C ASP A 140 3.23 -7.07 -6.31
N LEU A 141 2.61 -7.72 -5.32
CA LEU A 141 1.99 -9.03 -5.52
C LEU A 141 0.77 -8.94 -6.44
N TRP A 142 0.03 -7.83 -6.44
CA TRP A 142 -1.11 -7.63 -7.33
C TRP A 142 -0.69 -7.52 -8.79
N HIS A 143 0.48 -6.93 -9.11
CA HIS A 143 1.03 -7.02 -10.46
C HIS A 143 1.14 -8.48 -10.92
N VAL A 144 1.73 -9.33 -10.08
CA VAL A 144 1.96 -10.74 -10.41
C VAL A 144 0.64 -11.51 -10.58
N VAL A 145 -0.30 -11.38 -9.65
CA VAL A 145 -1.55 -12.15 -9.72
C VAL A 145 -2.53 -11.65 -10.78
N THR A 146 -2.41 -10.40 -11.21
CA THR A 146 -3.27 -9.83 -12.27
C THR A 146 -2.64 -9.91 -13.66
N GLY A 147 -1.31 -10.09 -13.74
CA GLY A 147 -0.56 -10.04 -14.99
C GLY A 147 -0.31 -8.62 -15.51
N TYR A 148 -0.63 -7.58 -14.73
CA TYR A 148 -0.31 -6.21 -15.10
C TYR A 148 1.18 -5.95 -14.89
N GLY A 149 1.89 -5.65 -15.97
CA GLY A 149 3.33 -5.36 -15.93
C GLY A 149 3.65 -3.97 -15.33
N LEU A 150 4.95 -3.65 -15.32
CA LEU A 150 5.50 -2.38 -14.81
C LEU A 150 5.52 -1.27 -15.86
N ASP A 151 5.02 -1.54 -17.06
CA ASP A 151 4.86 -0.51 -18.07
C ASP A 151 3.73 0.47 -17.69
N SER A 152 3.70 1.64 -18.34
CA SER A 152 2.74 2.70 -18.00
C SER A 152 1.27 2.27 -18.10
N LEU A 153 0.93 1.31 -18.97
CA LEU A 153 -0.43 0.80 -19.11
C LEU A 153 -0.74 -0.22 -18.02
N GLY A 154 0.19 -1.14 -17.74
CA GLY A 154 0.10 -2.10 -16.64
C GLY A 154 -0.10 -1.42 -15.30
N GLU A 155 0.70 -0.40 -14.98
CA GLU A 155 0.56 0.43 -13.78
C GLU A 155 -0.81 1.11 -13.71
N ALA A 156 -1.29 1.70 -14.81
CA ALA A 156 -2.60 2.34 -14.85
C ALA A 156 -3.75 1.34 -14.60
N CYS A 157 -3.65 0.15 -15.19
CA CYS A 157 -4.60 -0.95 -14.95
C CYS A 157 -4.58 -1.40 -13.49
N LEU A 158 -3.40 -1.54 -12.88
CA LEU A 158 -3.29 -1.96 -11.48
C LEU A 158 -3.82 -0.90 -10.52
N VAL A 159 -3.54 0.37 -10.76
CA VAL A 159 -4.08 1.49 -9.98
C VAL A 159 -5.62 1.49 -10.05
N ALA A 160 -6.20 1.25 -11.23
CA ALA A 160 -7.65 1.11 -11.39
C ALA A 160 -8.20 -0.11 -10.64
N PHE A 161 -7.50 -1.25 -10.70
CA PHE A 161 -7.83 -2.47 -9.96
C PHE A 161 -7.78 -2.28 -8.43
N SER A 162 -6.86 -1.44 -7.94
CA SER A 162 -6.63 -1.23 -6.50
C SER A 162 -7.75 -0.46 -5.80
N TYR A 163 -8.50 0.38 -6.55
CA TYR A 163 -9.62 1.14 -5.98
C TYR A 163 -10.74 0.26 -5.40
N PRO A 164 -11.37 -0.69 -6.13
CA PRO A 164 -12.43 -1.52 -5.57
C PRO A 164 -11.98 -2.38 -4.39
N GLN A 165 -10.71 -2.79 -4.35
CA GLN A 165 -10.13 -3.59 -3.25
C GLN A 165 -10.04 -2.80 -1.94
N THR A 166 -9.57 -1.55 -2.03
CA THR A 166 -9.24 -0.73 -0.85
C THR A 166 -10.30 0.33 -0.53
N ARG A 167 -11.14 0.68 -1.50
CA ARG A 167 -12.04 1.85 -1.51
C ARG A 167 -11.31 3.16 -1.22
N SER A 168 -10.03 3.23 -1.61
CA SER A 168 -9.19 4.39 -1.36
C SER A 168 -9.28 5.40 -2.49
N LEU A 169 -9.70 6.64 -2.20
CA LEU A 169 -9.86 7.67 -3.22
C LEU A 169 -8.52 8.10 -3.85
N GLY A 170 -7.39 7.90 -3.17
CA GLY A 170 -6.07 8.15 -3.76
C GLY A 170 -5.85 7.34 -5.05
N TRP A 171 -6.11 6.03 -5.01
CA TRP A 171 -6.04 5.17 -6.20
C TRP A 171 -6.97 5.62 -7.32
N ALA A 172 -8.24 5.94 -6.99
CA ALA A 172 -9.19 6.44 -7.98
C ALA A 172 -8.71 7.76 -8.62
N PHE A 173 -8.14 8.66 -7.82
CA PHE A 173 -7.66 9.95 -8.28
C PHE A 173 -6.45 9.82 -9.21
N ILE A 174 -5.51 8.93 -8.89
CA ILE A 174 -4.36 8.63 -9.76
C ILE A 174 -4.85 7.97 -11.06
N ALA A 175 -5.78 7.00 -10.99
CA ALA A 175 -6.35 6.36 -12.17
C ALA A 175 -6.96 7.39 -13.14
N VAL A 176 -7.78 8.31 -12.63
CA VAL A 176 -8.39 9.37 -13.44
C VAL A 176 -7.32 10.30 -14.03
N GLY A 177 -6.33 10.71 -13.24
CA GLY A 177 -5.23 11.55 -13.72
C GLY A 177 -4.43 10.89 -14.86
N ALA A 178 -4.11 9.60 -14.71
CA ALA A 178 -3.42 8.82 -15.73
C ALA A 178 -4.26 8.69 -17.01
N ALA A 179 -5.56 8.41 -16.88
CA ALA A 179 -6.49 8.29 -18.01
C ALA A 179 -6.69 9.62 -18.77
N ILE A 180 -6.70 10.77 -18.07
CA ILE A 180 -6.80 12.08 -18.73
C ILE A 180 -5.51 12.37 -19.51
N LYS A 181 -4.33 12.09 -18.93
CA LYS A 181 -3.04 12.32 -19.60
C LYS A 181 -2.86 11.42 -20.82
N SER A 182 -3.28 10.15 -20.76
CA SER A 182 -3.15 9.23 -21.91
C SER A 182 -3.96 9.68 -23.12
N ARG A 183 -5.11 10.35 -22.91
CA ARG A 183 -5.92 10.95 -23.99
C ARG A 183 -5.28 12.18 -24.65
N GLN A 184 -4.27 12.79 -24.00
CA GLN A 184 -3.60 14.00 -24.47
C GLN A 184 -2.23 13.70 -25.11
N ALA A 185 -1.73 12.47 -25.03
CA ALA A 185 -0.52 12.07 -25.71
C ALA A 185 -0.79 11.94 -27.22
N PRO A 186 0.06 12.53 -28.10
CA PRO A 186 -0.08 12.30 -29.54
C PRO A 186 0.13 10.81 -29.84
N THR A 187 -0.73 10.28 -30.70
CA THR A 187 -0.65 8.92 -31.27
C THR A 187 0.60 8.73 -32.08
#